data_AF-A0A2P8H981-F1
#
_entry.id   AF-A0A2P8H981-F1
#
_cell.length_a   1.000
_cell.length_b   1.000
_cell.length_c   1.000
_cell.angle_alpha   90.00
_cell.angle_beta   90.00
_cell.angle_gamma   90.00
#
_symmetry.space_group_name_H-M   'P 1'
#
loop_
_entity.id
_entity.type
_entity.pdbx_description
1 polymer ?
#
loop_
_entity_poly.entity_id
_entity_poly.type
_entity_poly.pdbx_seq_one_letter_code
_entity_poly.pdbx_strand_id
1 'polypeptide(L)'
;MPLLPIAKEILQKYKNHPYCVANNVLLPINSNQLFNGYLKEVADLCGISKSLTTHTARHTFATTVTLANGVPLETVSAMLGHKSIRTTQIYAKIVASKVSADMKTLKGIFNLALPDSLLYGAVA
;
A
#
# COMPACT_ATOMS: atom_id res chain seq x y z
N MET A 1 8.09 0.82 13.73
CA MET A 1 6.99 0.39 12.82
C MET A 1 7.06 -1.13 12.68
N PRO A 2 5.94 -1.87 12.82
CA PRO A 2 5.93 -3.31 12.62
C PRO A 2 6.24 -3.67 11.16
N LEU A 3 7.06 -4.70 10.95
CA LEU A 3 7.44 -5.19 9.62
C LEU A 3 6.55 -6.35 9.20
N LEU A 4 6.16 -6.38 7.92
CA LEU A 4 5.51 -7.52 7.30
C LEU A 4 6.46 -8.74 7.27
N PRO A 5 5.93 -9.99 7.31
CA PRO A 5 6.75 -11.20 7.30
C PRO A 5 7.79 -11.22 6.17
N ILE A 6 7.37 -10.89 4.95
CA ILE A 6 8.25 -10.85 3.78
C ILE A 6 9.44 -9.88 3.95
N ALA A 7 9.21 -8.73 4.58
CA ALA A 7 10.28 -7.77 4.85
C ALA A 7 11.26 -8.32 5.90
N LYS A 8 10.75 -9.03 6.92
CA LYS A 8 11.60 -9.71 7.92
C LYS A 8 12.45 -10.80 7.28
N GLU A 9 11.87 -11.61 6.40
CA GLU A 9 12.59 -12.68 5.68
C GLU A 9 13.75 -12.12 4.85
N ILE A 10 13.51 -11.03 4.11
CA ILE A 10 14.57 -10.36 3.35
C ILE A 10 15.69 -9.89 4.28
N LEU A 11 15.35 -9.24 5.41
CA LEU A 11 16.37 -8.80 6.38
C LEU A 11 17.14 -9.98 6.97
N GLN A 12 16.49 -11.10 7.27
CA GLN A 12 17.16 -12.29 7.78
C GLN A 12 18.12 -12.89 6.74
N LYS A 13 17.72 -12.93 5.46
CA LYS A 13 18.56 -13.41 4.35
C LYS A 13 19.89 -12.65 4.27
N TYR A 14 19.88 -11.33 4.50
CA TYR A 14 21.08 -10.49 4.41
C TYR A 14 21.78 -10.23 5.75
N LYS A 15 21.30 -10.80 6.86
CA LYS A 15 21.81 -10.54 8.22
C LYS A 15 23.32 -10.73 8.37
N ASN A 16 23.88 -11.77 7.74
CA ASN A 16 25.31 -12.11 7.81
C ASN A 16 26.06 -11.77 6.52
N HIS A 17 25.49 -10.93 5.64
CA HIS A 17 26.12 -10.60 4.37
C HIS A 17 27.43 -9.80 4.63
N PRO A 18 28.58 -10.18 4.04
CA PRO A 18 29.88 -9.55 4.36
C PRO A 18 29.87 -8.03 4.22
N TYR A 19 29.26 -7.50 3.15
CA TYR A 19 29.10 -6.06 2.95
C TYR A 19 28.26 -5.39 4.04
N CYS A 20 27.18 -6.03 4.50
CA CYS A 20 26.28 -5.50 5.51
C CYS A 20 26.98 -5.41 6.87
N VAL A 21 27.72 -6.46 7.23
CA VAL A 21 28.51 -6.50 8.46
C VAL A 21 29.63 -5.47 8.44
N ALA A 22 30.38 -5.37 7.33
CA ALA A 22 31.50 -4.44 7.20
C ALA A 22 31.07 -2.97 7.24
N ASN A 23 29.91 -2.63 6.67
CA ASN A 23 29.43 -1.24 6.57
C ASN A 23 28.34 -0.89 7.60
N ASN A 24 27.99 -1.81 8.49
CA ASN A 24 26.89 -1.66 9.46
C ASN A 24 25.56 -1.23 8.82
N VAL A 25 25.18 -1.88 7.71
CA VAL A 25 23.93 -1.63 6.97
C VAL A 25 23.05 -2.87 6.91
N LEU A 26 21.74 -2.69 6.81
CA LEU A 26 20.78 -3.81 6.82
C LEU A 26 20.65 -4.53 5.47
N LEU A 27 20.91 -3.84 4.36
CA LEU A 27 20.77 -4.37 2.99
C LEU A 27 21.97 -3.92 2.15
N PRO A 28 22.47 -4.78 1.24
CA PRO A 28 23.60 -4.44 0.36
C PRO A 28 23.13 -3.64 -0.85
N ILE A 29 22.61 -2.43 -0.63
CA ILE A 29 22.13 -1.54 -1.69
C ILE A 29 23.22 -0.51 -2.03
N ASN A 30 23.58 -0.43 -3.32
CA ASN A 30 24.59 0.51 -3.82
C ASN A 30 24.04 1.94 -3.91
N SER A 31 23.14 2.19 -4.86
CA SER A 31 22.48 3.48 -5.05
C SER A 31 21.08 3.28 -5.63
N ASN A 32 20.19 4.27 -5.44
CA ASN A 32 18.85 4.23 -6.02
C ASN A 32 18.86 4.13 -7.56
N GLN A 33 19.84 4.77 -8.21
CA GLN A 33 19.99 4.74 -9.67
C GLN A 33 20.33 3.33 -10.15
N LEU A 34 21.34 2.70 -9.54
CA LEU A 34 21.76 1.35 -9.92
C LEU A 34 20.68 0.31 -9.58
N PHE A 35 20.03 0.47 -8.42
CA PHE A 35 18.91 -0.39 -8.03
C PHE A 35 17.73 -0.28 -9.01
N ASN A 36 17.38 0.93 -9.46
CA ASN A 36 16.36 1.11 -10.50
C ASN A 36 16.79 0.54 -11.85
N GLY A 37 18.09 0.53 -12.17
CA GLY A 37 18.63 -0.16 -13.34
C GLY A 37 18.36 -1.67 -13.28
N TYR A 38 18.70 -2.31 -12.16
CA TYR A 38 18.41 -3.73 -11.97
C TYR A 38 16.91 -4.04 -11.96
N LEU A 39 16.07 -3.16 -11.40
CA LEU A 39 14.62 -3.32 -11.46
C LEU A 39 14.09 -3.32 -12.90
N LYS A 40 14.70 -2.55 -13.80
CA LYS A 40 14.33 -2.53 -15.21
C LYS A 40 14.68 -3.85 -15.89
N GLU A 41 15.88 -4.38 -15.66
CA GLU A 41 16.28 -5.68 -16.19
C GLU A 41 15.36 -6.80 -15.70
N VAL A 42 15.01 -6.80 -14.40
CA VAL A 42 14.04 -7.76 -13.84
C VAL A 42 12.66 -7.58 -14.45
N ALA A 43 12.20 -6.35 -14.69
CA ALA A 43 10.93 -6.09 -15.35
C ALA A 43 10.90 -6.67 -16.76
N ASP A 44 11.97 -6.47 -17.53
CA ASP A 44 12.11 -6.98 -18.89
C ASP A 44 12.09 -8.52 -18.91
N LEU A 45 12.81 -9.16 -17.99
CA LEU A 45 12.82 -10.63 -17.84
C LEU A 45 11.46 -11.20 -17.43
N CYS A 46 10.68 -10.46 -16.64
CA CYS A 46 9.34 -10.84 -16.22
C CYS A 46 8.23 -10.45 -17.23
N GLY A 47 8.56 -9.79 -18.34
CA GLY A 47 7.57 -9.31 -19.32
C GLY A 47 6.69 -8.17 -18.78
N ILE A 48 7.17 -7.41 -17.80
CA ILE A 48 6.45 -6.29 -17.19
C ILE A 48 6.73 -5.03 -18.00
N SER A 49 5.73 -4.52 -18.72
CA SER A 49 5.85 -3.31 -19.54
C SER A 49 5.91 -2.00 -18.73
N LYS A 50 5.52 -2.04 -17.45
CA LYS A 50 5.52 -0.87 -16.58
C LYS A 50 6.91 -0.62 -16.00
N SER A 51 7.34 0.65 -16.03
CA SER A 51 8.60 1.07 -15.39
C SER A 51 8.59 0.80 -13.87
N LEU A 52 9.46 -0.11 -13.43
CA LEU A 52 9.67 -0.44 -12.02
C LEU A 52 10.76 0.46 -11.43
N THR A 53 10.42 1.19 -10.37
CA THR A 53 11.34 2.06 -9.63
C THR A 53 11.02 1.98 -8.13
N THR A 54 11.93 2.45 -7.28
CA THR A 54 11.66 2.60 -5.83
C THR A 54 10.45 3.49 -5.55
N HIS A 55 10.19 4.51 -6.38
CA HIS A 55 8.99 5.33 -6.30
C HIS A 55 7.75 4.49 -6.64
N THR A 56 7.77 3.75 -7.75
CA THR A 56 6.66 2.84 -8.12
C THR A 56 6.35 1.85 -7.00
N ALA A 57 7.37 1.30 -6.34
CA ALA A 57 7.21 0.40 -5.19
C ALA A 57 6.53 1.11 -3.99
N ARG A 58 6.98 2.32 -3.63
CA ARG A 58 6.35 3.12 -2.56
C ARG A 58 4.89 3.42 -2.86
N HIS A 59 4.58 3.85 -4.08
CA HIS A 59 3.21 4.10 -4.53
C HIS A 59 2.37 2.82 -4.42
N THR A 60 2.88 1.69 -4.91
CA THR A 60 2.17 0.40 -4.89
C THR A 60 1.90 -0.09 -3.47
N PHE A 61 2.85 0.09 -2.55
CA PHE A 61 2.65 -0.21 -1.13
C PHE A 61 1.52 0.64 -0.54
N ALA A 62 1.58 1.96 -0.74
CA ALA A 62 0.58 2.90 -0.22
C ALA A 62 -0.84 2.61 -0.76
N THR A 63 -0.96 2.31 -2.05
CA THR A 63 -2.25 2.16 -2.70
C THR A 63 -2.79 0.76 -2.62
N THR A 64 -2.02 -0.22 -3.09
CA THR A 64 -2.51 -1.57 -3.35
C THR A 64 -2.35 -2.44 -2.11
N VAL A 65 -1.22 -2.35 -1.42
CA VAL A 65 -0.99 -3.15 -0.21
C VAL A 65 -1.80 -2.60 0.96
N THR A 66 -1.89 -1.28 1.14
CA THR A 66 -2.57 -0.68 2.29
C THR A 66 -3.98 -0.16 1.98
N LEU A 67 -4.15 0.89 1.16
CA LEU A 67 -5.45 1.57 1.01
C LEU A 67 -6.54 0.65 0.42
N ALA A 68 -6.21 -0.13 -0.61
CA ALA A 68 -7.14 -1.09 -1.20
C ALA A 68 -7.60 -2.14 -0.18
N ASN A 69 -6.72 -2.53 0.74
CA ASN A 69 -7.03 -3.46 1.84
C ASN A 69 -7.65 -2.79 3.08
N GLY A 70 -8.02 -1.50 3.01
CA GLY A 70 -8.81 -0.85 4.06
C GLY A 70 -8.00 -0.27 5.20
N VAL A 71 -6.67 -0.16 5.05
CA VAL A 71 -5.85 0.57 6.01
C VAL A 71 -6.19 2.08 5.90
N PRO A 72 -6.53 2.76 7.00
CA PRO A 72 -6.86 4.19 6.99
C PRO A 72 -5.73 5.07 6.45
N LEU A 73 -6.08 6.18 5.80
CA LEU A 73 -5.12 7.07 5.16
C LEU A 73 -4.10 7.65 6.16
N GLU A 74 -4.55 7.91 7.39
CA GLU A 74 -3.75 8.41 8.50
C GLU A 74 -2.67 7.38 8.90
N THR A 75 -3.07 6.11 8.99
CA THR A 75 -2.18 4.99 9.27
C THR A 75 -1.15 4.83 8.14
N VAL A 76 -1.58 4.89 6.88
CA VAL A 76 -0.67 4.84 5.73
C VAL A 76 0.31 6.02 5.74
N SER A 77 -0.18 7.22 6.04
CA SER A 77 0.67 8.42 6.13
C SER A 77 1.75 8.28 7.20
N ALA A 78 1.40 7.72 8.37
CA ALA A 78 2.35 7.42 9.43
C ALA A 78 3.37 6.34 9.01
N MET A 79 2.93 5.28 8.32
CA MET A 79 3.81 4.21 7.83
C MET A 79 4.82 4.71 6.78
N LEU A 80 4.43 5.70 5.95
CA LEU A 80 5.30 6.30 4.94
C LEU A 80 6.23 7.40 5.50
N GLY A 81 6.06 7.79 6.76
CA GLY A 81 6.85 8.85 7.40
C GLY A 81 6.54 10.26 6.85
N HIS A 82 5.36 10.47 6.27
CA HIS A 82 4.97 11.77 5.74
C HIS A 82 4.59 12.73 6.87
N LYS A 83 5.26 13.89 6.96
CA LYS A 83 4.93 14.96 7.92
C LYS A 83 3.55 15.61 7.67
N SER A 84 3.01 15.48 6.46
CA SER A 84 1.70 16.01 6.10
C SER A 84 0.88 14.95 5.38
N ILE A 85 -0.38 14.81 5.77
CA ILE A 85 -1.31 13.91 5.08
C ILE A 85 -1.58 14.37 3.63
N ARG A 86 -1.28 15.64 3.29
CA ARG A 86 -1.48 16.21 1.95
C ARG A 86 -0.66 15.48 0.88
N THR A 87 0.54 15.00 1.19
CA THR A 87 1.34 14.19 0.24
C THR A 87 0.78 12.78 0.09
N THR A 88 -0.01 12.30 1.06
CA THR A 88 -0.72 11.01 1.02
C THR A 88 -2.10 11.14 0.36
N GLN A 89 -2.70 12.34 0.34
CA GLN A 89 -3.99 12.59 -0.33
C GLN A 89 -3.96 12.37 -1.85
N ILE A 90 -2.79 12.38 -2.49
CA ILE A 90 -2.65 11.99 -3.92
C ILE A 90 -3.18 10.57 -4.17
N TYR A 91 -3.23 9.73 -3.13
CA TYR A 91 -3.73 8.36 -3.18
C TYR A 91 -5.25 8.24 -2.95
N ALA A 92 -5.92 9.31 -2.54
CA ALA A 92 -7.35 9.30 -2.19
C ALA A 92 -8.28 8.98 -3.36
N LYS A 93 -7.84 9.15 -4.62
CA LYS A 93 -8.60 8.70 -5.81
C LYS A 93 -8.95 7.22 -5.78
N ILE A 94 -8.12 6.40 -5.14
CA ILE A 94 -8.35 4.95 -5.00
C ILE A 94 -9.37 4.64 -3.89
N VAL A 95 -9.58 5.57 -2.94
CA VAL A 95 -10.65 5.46 -1.95
C VAL A 95 -12.03 5.67 -2.60
N ALA A 96 -12.10 6.50 -3.66
CA ALA A 96 -13.36 6.78 -4.35
C ALA A 96 -14.01 5.52 -4.96
N SER A 97 -13.22 4.57 -5.48
CA SER A 97 -13.76 3.28 -5.98
C SER A 97 -14.26 2.36 -4.86
N LYS A 98 -13.85 2.62 -3.62
CA LYS A 98 -14.18 1.81 -2.45
C LYS A 98 -15.44 2.29 -1.73
N VAL A 99 -15.88 3.53 -1.97
CA VAL A 99 -17.09 4.12 -1.39
C VAL A 99 -18.32 3.21 -1.53
N SER A 100 -18.51 2.61 -2.71
CA SER A 100 -19.66 1.71 -2.94
C SER A 100 -19.59 0.42 -2.09
N ALA A 101 -18.39 -0.15 -1.93
CA ALA A 101 -18.17 -1.34 -1.10
C ALA A 101 -18.34 -1.03 0.40
N ASP A 102 -17.82 0.11 0.84
CA ASP A 102 -17.96 0.57 2.22
C ASP A 102 -19.43 0.88 2.55
N MET A 103 -20.16 1.52 1.63
CA MET A 103 -21.61 1.75 1.76
C MET A 103 -22.42 0.44 1.78
N LYS A 104 -22.02 -0.57 1.00
CA LYS A 104 -22.64 -1.89 1.05
C LYS A 104 -22.43 -2.56 2.42
N THR A 105 -21.23 -2.42 2.98
CA THR A 105 -20.89 -2.93 4.31
C THR A 105 -21.69 -2.23 5.38
N LEU A 106 -21.79 -0.89 5.33
CA LEU A 106 -22.61 -0.09 6.24
C LEU A 106 -24.09 -0.47 6.14
N LYS A 107 -24.64 -0.64 4.94
CA LYS A 107 -26.03 -1.13 4.77
C LYS A 107 -26.25 -2.49 5.44
N GLY A 108 -25.28 -3.41 5.36
CA GLY A 108 -25.36 -4.70 6.04
C GLY A 108 -25.35 -4.57 7.58
N ILE A 109 -24.55 -3.66 8.12
CA ILE A 109 -24.49 -3.36 9.56
C ILE A 109 -25.78 -2.69 10.04
N PHE A 110 -26.31 -1.74 9.26
CA PHE A 110 -27.54 -1.01 9.57
C PHE A 110 -28.82 -1.76 9.15
N ASN A 111 -28.74 -3.00 8.65
CA ASN A 111 -29.93 -3.82 8.34
C ASN A 111 -30.65 -4.34 9.60
N LEU A 112 -30.41 -3.71 10.74
CA LEU A 112 -31.24 -3.80 11.93
C LEU A 112 -32.33 -2.72 11.86
N ALA A 113 -33.54 -3.17 11.55
CA ALA A 113 -34.81 -2.58 11.95
C ALA A 113 -35.25 -1.27 11.27
N LEU A 114 -35.32 -1.23 9.94
CA LEU A 114 -36.35 -0.40 9.31
C LEU A 114 -37.59 -1.28 9.05
N PRO A 115 -38.72 -1.05 9.74
CA PRO A 115 -39.95 -1.77 9.44
C PRO A 115 -40.37 -1.49 7.98
N ASP A 116 -40.91 -2.51 7.32
CA ASP A 116 -41.35 -2.46 5.92
C ASP A 116 -42.33 -1.32 5.60
N SER A 117 -42.91 -0.68 6.62
CA SER A 117 -43.77 0.49 6.51
C SER A 117 -43.10 1.75 5.94
N LEU A 118 -41.76 1.85 5.94
CA LEU A 118 -41.04 3.01 5.39
C LEU A 118 -40.56 2.83 3.94
N LEU A 119 -40.70 1.64 3.36
CA LEU A 119 -40.28 1.36 1.97
C LEU A 119 -41.30 1.80 0.91
N TYR A 120 -42.53 2.13 1.29
CA TYR A 120 -43.61 2.54 0.37
C TYR A 120 -43.85 4.06 0.29
N GLY A 121 -43.14 4.89 1.05
CA GLY A 121 -43.43 6.33 1.18
C GLY A 121 -42.67 7.29 0.25
N ALA A 122 -41.75 6.80 -0.58
CA ALA A 122 -40.86 7.65 -1.39
C ALA A 122 -41.09 7.54 -2.91
N VAL A 123 -42.33 7.25 -3.33
CA VAL A 123 -42.77 7.41 -4.71
C VAL A 123 -44.13 8.11 -4.72
N ALA A 124 -44.09 9.45 -4.71
CA ALA A 124 -45.19 10.33 -5.10
C ALA A 124 -44.60 11.60 -5.71
#